data_AF-A0A948PUC4-F1
#
_entry.id   AF-A0A948PUC4-F1
#
_cell.length_a   1.000
_cell.length_b   1.000
_cell.length_c   1.000
_cell.angle_alpha   90.00
_cell.angle_beta   90.00
_cell.angle_gamma   90.00
#
_symmetry.space_group_name_H-M   'P 1'
#
loop_
_entity.id
_entity.type
_entity.pdbx_description
1 polymer ?
#
loop_
_entity_poly.entity_id
_entity_poly.type
_entity_poly.pdbx_seq_one_letter_code
_entity_poly.pdbx_strand_id
1 'polypeptide(L)'
;MSLFFPNIKKIYKYDFKKALRNIPQLSPTEQAYVQGVFQDSLKNGLSKAELKKEISQLKRNSSDPLDSFEVEKLKKKLMQYF
;
A
#
# COMPACT_ATOMS: atom_id res chain seq x y z
N MET A 1 4.48 33.79 -1.85
CA MET A 1 5.11 32.46 -1.82
C MET A 1 4.21 31.51 -2.59
N SER A 2 4.56 31.21 -3.83
CA SER A 2 3.83 30.22 -4.63
C SER A 2 4.11 28.85 -4.02
N LEU A 3 3.12 28.31 -3.31
CA LEU A 3 3.11 26.90 -2.96
C LEU A 3 3.00 26.12 -4.27
N PHE A 4 4.16 25.79 -4.85
CA PHE A 4 4.28 24.72 -5.81
C PHE A 4 3.83 23.46 -5.07
N PHE A 5 2.56 23.11 -5.19
CA PHE A 5 2.14 21.74 -4.96
C PHE A 5 2.56 21.01 -6.24
N PRO A 6 3.72 20.31 -6.27
CA PRO A 6 4.01 19.43 -7.40
C PRO A 6 2.78 18.54 -7.54
N ASN A 7 2.28 18.36 -8.76
CA ASN A 7 1.08 17.59 -9.05
C ASN A 7 1.18 16.22 -8.36
N ILE A 8 0.70 16.11 -7.11
CA ILE A 8 0.94 14.94 -6.29
C ILE A 8 -0.06 13.94 -6.81
N LYS A 9 0.41 13.06 -7.69
CA LYS A 9 -0.41 12.02 -8.30
C LYS A 9 -0.95 11.15 -7.15
N LYS A 10 -2.19 11.43 -6.76
CA LYS A 10 -2.87 10.69 -5.71
C LYS A 10 -3.19 9.30 -6.24
N ILE A 11 -2.81 8.31 -5.47
CA ILE A 11 -3.08 6.91 -5.71
C ILE A 11 -4.42 6.63 -5.04
N TYR A 12 -5.44 6.39 -5.84
CA TYR A 12 -6.75 5.98 -5.35
C TYR A 12 -6.84 4.46 -5.25
N LYS A 13 -7.88 3.98 -4.57
CA LYS A 13 -8.17 2.54 -4.42
C LYS A 13 -8.05 1.76 -5.73
N TYR A 14 -8.53 2.33 -6.84
CA TYR A 14 -8.48 1.68 -8.14
C TYR A 14 -7.04 1.52 -8.67
N ASP A 15 -6.26 2.60 -8.67
CA ASP A 15 -4.86 2.58 -9.11
C ASP A 15 -4.01 1.67 -8.23
N PHE A 16 -4.23 1.71 -6.92
CA PHE A 16 -3.54 0.85 -5.98
C PHE A 16 -3.86 -0.63 -6.21
N LYS A 17 -5.14 -0.98 -6.37
CA LYS A 17 -5.54 -2.36 -6.70
C LYS A 17 -4.95 -2.84 -8.02
N LYS A 18 -4.86 -1.96 -9.02
CA LYS A 18 -4.23 -2.26 -10.31
C LYS A 18 -2.72 -2.47 -10.14
N ALA A 19 -2.05 -1.65 -9.34
CA ALA A 19 -0.64 -1.81 -9.01
C ALA A 19 -0.37 -3.12 -8.27
N LEU A 20 -1.20 -3.50 -7.29
CA LEU A 20 -1.08 -4.79 -6.59
C LEU A 20 -1.18 -6.00 -7.53
N ARG A 21 -2.06 -5.93 -8.55
CA ARG A 21 -2.17 -6.99 -9.56
C ARG A 21 -0.95 -7.09 -10.47
N ASN A 22 -0.23 -5.99 -10.65
CA ASN A 22 1.01 -5.95 -11.44
C ASN A 22 2.25 -6.35 -10.63
N ILE A 23 2.15 -6.54 -9.31
CA ILE A 23 3.26 -7.04 -8.51
C ILE A 23 3.36 -8.56 -8.72
N PRO A 24 4.42 -9.05 -9.40
CA PRO A 24 4.61 -10.48 -9.55
C PRO A 24 4.83 -11.10 -8.17
N GLN A 25 4.31 -12.32 -7.97
CA GLN A 25 4.41 -13.07 -6.71
C GLN A 25 3.64 -12.45 -5.52
N LEU A 26 2.61 -11.63 -5.76
CA LEU A 26 1.62 -11.30 -4.73
C LEU A 26 0.46 -12.31 -4.79
N SER A 27 0.29 -13.07 -3.72
CA SER A 27 -0.78 -14.05 -3.56
C SER A 27 -2.14 -13.34 -3.44
N PRO A 28 -3.25 -13.99 -3.81
CA PRO A 28 -4.59 -13.41 -3.65
C PRO A 28 -4.88 -12.97 -2.21
N THR A 29 -4.41 -13.74 -1.22
CA THR A 29 -4.54 -13.42 0.21
C THR A 29 -3.76 -12.17 0.59
N GLU A 30 -2.50 -12.05 0.15
CA GLU A 30 -1.67 -10.86 0.31
C GLU A 30 -2.36 -9.63 -0.32
N GLN A 31 -2.90 -9.77 -1.53
CA GLN A 31 -3.62 -8.67 -2.21
C GLN A 31 -4.88 -8.23 -1.44
N ALA A 32 -5.67 -9.19 -0.95
CA ALA A 32 -6.88 -8.92 -0.19
C ALA A 32 -6.56 -8.24 1.14
N TYR A 33 -5.53 -8.72 1.83
CA TYR A 33 -5.04 -8.13 3.07
C TYR A 33 -4.65 -6.65 2.89
N VAL A 34 -3.78 -6.37 1.92
CA VAL A 34 -3.33 -4.99 1.66
C VAL A 34 -4.48 -4.12 1.17
N GLN A 35 -5.40 -4.65 0.35
CA GLN A 35 -6.60 -3.90 -0.02
C GLN A 35 -7.46 -3.55 1.19
N GLY A 36 -7.57 -4.44 2.18
CA GLY A 36 -8.30 -4.19 3.42
C GLY A 36 -7.63 -3.13 4.28
N VAL A 37 -6.33 -3.29 4.56
CA VAL A 37 -5.56 -2.36 5.40
C VAL A 37 -5.57 -0.94 4.85
N PHE A 38 -5.36 -0.80 3.54
CA PHE A 38 -5.31 0.52 2.90
C PHE A 38 -6.67 1.00 2.40
N GLN A 39 -7.77 0.26 2.65
CA GLN A 39 -9.08 0.60 2.09
C GLN A 39 -9.54 2.01 2.50
N ASP A 40 -9.40 2.32 3.79
CA ASP A 40 -9.80 3.61 4.35
C ASP A 40 -8.84 4.72 3.96
N SER A 41 -7.53 4.46 4.02
CA SER A 41 -6.50 5.44 3.66
C SER A 41 -6.57 5.83 2.18
N LEU A 42 -6.87 4.88 1.28
CA LEU A 42 -7.03 5.11 -0.15
C LEU A 42 -8.39 5.73 -0.54
N LYS A 43 -9.35 5.82 0.39
CA LYS A 43 -10.67 6.42 0.14
C LYS A 43 -10.56 7.90 -0.23
N ASN A 44 -9.63 8.61 0.41
CA ASN A 44 -9.35 10.03 0.15
C ASN A 44 -8.20 10.24 -0.88
N GLY A 45 -7.60 9.14 -1.34
CA GLY A 45 -6.43 9.13 -2.21
C GLY A 45 -5.15 9.46 -1.44
N LEU A 46 -4.11 8.61 -1.59
CA LEU A 46 -2.82 8.80 -0.93
C LEU A 46 -1.77 9.29 -1.90
N SER A 47 -0.94 10.23 -1.46
CA SER A 47 0.28 10.58 -2.17
C SER A 47 1.27 9.41 -2.16
N LYS A 48 2.17 9.33 -3.14
CA LYS A 48 3.23 8.31 -3.16
C LYS A 48 4.06 8.27 -1.86
N ALA A 49 4.34 9.43 -1.28
CA ALA A 49 5.04 9.54 0.00
C ALA A 49 4.20 9.04 1.19
N GLU A 50 2.91 9.37 1.22
CA GLU A 50 1.98 8.92 2.27
C GLU A 50 1.79 7.40 2.20
N LEU A 51 1.62 6.86 0.99
CA LEU A 51 1.53 5.44 0.77
C LEU A 51 2.80 4.71 1.24
N LYS A 52 4.00 5.18 0.88
CA LYS A 52 5.25 4.60 1.39
C LYS A 52 5.34 4.70 2.91
N LYS A 53 4.87 5.79 3.51
CA LYS A 53 4.85 5.96 4.96
C LYS A 53 3.92 4.95 5.62
N GLU A 54 2.71 4.77 5.13
CA GLU A 54 1.80 3.73 5.63
C GLU A 54 2.35 2.32 5.42
N ILE A 55 2.92 2.01 4.25
CA ILE A 55 3.61 0.74 4.00
C ILE A 55 4.75 0.54 5.02
N SER A 56 5.47 1.61 5.39
CA SER A 56 6.52 1.52 6.39
C SER A 56 5.98 1.23 7.79
N GLN A 57 4.78 1.73 8.08
CA GLN A 57 4.08 1.57 9.35
C GLN A 57 3.25 0.28 9.41
N LEU A 58 3.11 -0.42 8.28
CA LEU A 58 2.48 -1.72 8.19
C LEU A 58 3.20 -2.68 9.13
N LYS A 59 2.48 -3.03 10.19
CA LYS A 59 2.90 -3.97 11.23
C LYS A 59 1.88 -5.09 11.27
N ARG A 60 2.33 -6.29 11.63
CA ARG A 60 1.43 -7.39 11.93
C ARG A 60 0.49 -6.95 13.05
N ASN A 61 -0.81 -6.92 12.80
CA ASN A 61 -1.78 -7.02 13.86
C ASN A 61 -1.99 -8.49 14.21
N SER A 62 -2.19 -8.77 15.50
CA SER A 62 -2.41 -10.15 15.96
C SER A 62 -3.67 -10.81 15.38
N SER A 63 -4.59 -10.02 14.81
CA SER A 63 -5.80 -10.49 14.13
C SER A 63 -5.63 -10.64 12.62
N ASP A 64 -4.45 -10.38 12.07
CA ASP A 64 -4.22 -10.45 10.65
C ASP A 64 -4.02 -11.90 10.19
N PRO A 65 -4.53 -12.26 9.00
CA PRO A 65 -4.35 -13.60 8.43
C PRO A 65 -2.93 -13.86 7.92
N LEU A 66 -2.03 -12.86 7.96
CA LEU A 66 -0.65 -12.96 7.51
C LEU A 66 0.31 -13.03 8.70
N ASP A 67 1.26 -13.96 8.63
CA ASP A 67 2.35 -14.06 9.60
C ASP A 67 3.33 -12.88 9.48
N SER A 68 4.11 -12.64 10.55
CA SER A 68 5.09 -11.55 10.60
C SER A 68 6.04 -11.57 9.39
N PHE A 69 6.44 -12.76 8.97
CA PHE A 69 7.32 -12.96 7.81
C PHE A 69 6.66 -12.57 6.48
N GLU A 70 5.38 -12.93 6.30
CA GLU A 70 4.59 -12.58 5.13
C GLU A 70 4.40 -11.05 5.05
N VAL A 71 4.04 -10.43 6.18
CA VAL A 71 3.86 -8.98 6.32
C VAL A 71 5.16 -8.24 5.98
N GLU A 72 6.31 -8.69 6.48
CA GLU A 72 7.61 -8.08 6.16
C GLU A 72 7.99 -8.23 4.68
N LYS A 73 7.78 -9.42 4.11
CA LYS A 73 8.07 -9.69 2.70
C LYS A 73 7.20 -8.82 1.80
N LEU A 74 5.92 -8.72 2.12
CA LEU A 74 4.95 -7.88 1.44
C LEU A 74 5.31 -6.40 1.54
N LYS A 75 5.67 -5.92 2.72
CA LYS A 75 6.19 -4.55 2.93
C LYS A 75 7.39 -4.25 2.04
N LYS A 76 8.36 -5.16 1.95
CA LYS A 76 9.52 -5.01 1.04
C LYS A 76 9.11 -4.95 -0.42
N LYS A 77 8.21 -5.83 -0.88
CA LYS A 77 7.69 -5.82 -2.26
C LYS A 77 7.00 -4.48 -2.58
N LEU A 78 6.12 -4.01 -1.69
CA LEU A 78 5.40 -2.76 -1.85
C LEU A 78 6.36 -1.56 -1.89
N MET A 79 7.37 -1.51 -1.01
CA MET A 79 8.37 -0.45 -1.02
C MET A 79 9.27 -0.43 -2.25
N GLN A 80 9.55 -1.59 -2.85
CA GLN A 80 10.29 -1.66 -4.11
C GLN A 80 9.45 -1.23 -5.30
N TYR A 81 8.15 -1.53 -5.28
CA TYR A 81 7.24 -1.25 -6.40
C TYR A 81 6.75 0.21 -6.43
N PHE A 82 6.39 0.76 -5.27
CA PHE A 82 6.00 2.16 -5.10
C PHE A 82 7.19 2.95 -4.59
#